data_AF-A0A530QQ36-F1
#
_entry.id   AF-A0A530QQ36-F1
#
_cell.length_a   1.000
_cell.length_b   1.000
_cell.length_c   1.000
_cell.angle_alpha   90.00
_cell.angle_beta   90.00
_cell.angle_gamma   90.00
#
_symmetry.space_group_name_H-M   'P 1'
#
loop_
_entity.id
_entity.type
_entity.pdbx_description
1 polymer ?
#
loop_
_entity_poly.entity_id
_entity_poly.type
_entity_poly.pdbx_seq_one_letter_code
_entity_poly.pdbx_strand_id
1 'polypeptide(L)' 'MRDTASGPRVLLKRLRELMQEPLEPQERLDRIVRDIASNMVAEVCSLYVLRDDSVLELYATEGLNPNAVH' A
#
# COMPACT_ATOMS: atom_id res chain seq x y z
N MET A 1 -15.71 -19.30 14.98
CA MET A 1 -16.12 -18.25 14.01
C MET A 1 -14.96 -17.28 13.80
N ARG A 2 -14.07 -17.59 12.85
CA ARG A 2 -13.10 -16.67 12.23
C ARG A 2 -13.12 -17.05 10.75
N ASP A 3 -13.37 -16.09 9.85
CA ASP A 3 -13.00 -16.13 8.40
C ASP A 3 -13.81 -15.21 7.47
N THR A 4 -14.50 -14.17 7.98
CA THR A 4 -15.24 -13.25 7.08
C THR A 4 -14.64 -11.85 6.94
N ALA A 5 -13.56 -11.51 7.66
CA ALA A 5 -12.98 -10.16 7.63
C ALA A 5 -11.54 -10.06 7.07
N SER A 6 -10.86 -11.17 6.79
CA SER A 6 -9.39 -11.20 6.55
C SER A 6 -8.96 -11.90 5.25
N GLY A 7 -9.90 -12.44 4.47
CA GLY A 7 -9.56 -13.17 3.24
C GLY A 7 -9.03 -12.23 2.12
N PRO A 8 -8.16 -12.71 1.22
CA PRO A 8 -7.59 -11.93 0.10
C PRO A 8 -8.62 -11.16 -0.74
N ARG A 9 -9.85 -11.68 -0.85
CA ARG A 9 -10.95 -11.04 -1.59
C ARG A 9 -11.43 -9.72 -0.97
N VAL A 10 -11.37 -9.59 0.35
CA VAL A 10 -11.79 -8.35 1.06
C VAL A 10 -10.78 -7.25 0.78
N LEU A 11 -9.48 -7.55 0.85
CA LEU A 11 -8.41 -6.62 0.51
C LEU A 11 -8.53 -6.16 -0.95
N LEU A 12 -8.69 -7.08 -1.89
CA LEU A 12 -8.85 -6.74 -3.31
C LEU A 12 -10.07 -5.85 -3.57
N LYS A 13 -11.19 -6.08 -2.85
CA LYS A 13 -12.37 -5.22 -2.95
C LYS A 13 -12.06 -3.79 -2.47
N ARG A 14 -11.41 -3.64 -1.31
CA ARG A 14 -11.04 -2.33 -0.75
C ARG A 14 -10.06 -1.58 -1.64
N LEU A 15 -9.02 -2.26 -2.13
CA LEU A 15 -8.06 -1.68 -3.07
C LEU A 15 -8.77 -1.19 -4.34
N ARG A 16 -9.72 -1.96 -4.88
CA ARG A 16 -10.51 -1.54 -6.04
C ARG A 16 -11.35 -0.29 -5.76
N GLU A 17 -12.01 -0.23 -4.61
CA GLU A 17 -12.80 0.94 -4.19
C GLU A 17 -11.90 2.18 -4.04
N LEU A 18 -10.75 2.02 -3.38
CA LEU A 18 -9.75 3.06 -3.22
C LEU A 18 -9.21 3.58 -4.55
N MET A 19 -9.01 2.71 -5.55
CA MET A 19 -8.57 3.13 -6.90
C MET A 19 -9.61 4.00 -7.63
N GLN A 20 -10.87 4.01 -7.18
CA GLN A 20 -11.95 4.84 -7.76
C GLN A 20 -12.13 6.17 -7.03
N GLU A 21 -11.58 6.32 -5.83
CA GLU A 21 -11.67 7.56 -5.07
C GLU A 21 -10.87 8.70 -5.75
N PRO A 22 -11.34 9.95 -5.72
CA PRO A 22 -10.65 11.10 -6.30
C PRO A 22 -9.54 11.61 -5.35
N LEU A 23 -8.55 10.78 -5.10
CA LEU A 23 -7.36 11.09 -4.29
C LEU A 23 -6.21 11.55 -5.16
N GLU A 24 -5.38 12.44 -4.60
CA GLU A 24 -4.09 12.79 -5.19
C GLU A 24 -3.20 11.55 -5.34
N PRO A 25 -2.30 11.51 -6.33
CA PRO A 25 -1.52 10.30 -6.63
C PRO A 25 -0.75 9.74 -5.44
N GLN A 26 -0.07 10.59 -4.68
CA GLN A 26 0.73 10.16 -3.52
C GLN A 26 -0.15 9.65 -2.38
N GLU A 27 -1.22 10.36 -2.05
CA GLU A 27 -2.17 9.96 -1.01
C GLU A 27 -2.76 8.57 -1.28
N ARG A 28 -3.01 8.26 -2.56
CA ARG A 28 -3.46 6.94 -2.99
C ARG A 28 -2.43 5.86 -2.68
N LEU A 29 -1.16 6.08 -3.02
CA LEU A 29 -0.08 5.12 -2.76
C LEU A 29 0.10 4.88 -1.25
N ASP A 30 0.10 5.96 -0.47
CA ASP A 30 0.22 5.89 0.99
C ASP A 30 -0.93 5.09 1.61
N ARG A 31 -2.16 5.25 1.11
CA ARG A 31 -3.31 4.51 1.62
C ARG A 31 -3.30 3.04 1.18
N ILE A 32 -2.77 2.72 -0.01
CA ILE A 32 -2.56 1.34 -0.45
C ILE A 32 -1.64 0.60 0.50
N VAL A 33 -0.45 1.14 0.81
CA VAL A 33 0.53 0.46 1.68
C VAL A 33 -0.02 0.29 3.11
N ARG A 34 -0.78 1.27 3.62
CA ARG A 34 -1.49 1.17 4.91
C ARG A 34 -2.53 0.06 4.94
N ASP A 35 -3.40 0.00 3.93
CA ASP A 35 -4.48 -1.00 3.86
C ASP A 35 -3.91 -2.42 3.72
N ILE A 36 -2.84 -2.58 2.93
CA ILE A 36 -2.14 -3.86 2.79
C ILE A 36 -1.48 -4.27 4.10
N ALA A 37 -0.71 -3.38 4.73
CA ALA A 37 -0.04 -3.66 6.00
C ALA A 37 -1.05 -4.08 7.09
N SER A 38 -2.14 -3.34 7.22
CA SER A 38 -3.22 -3.62 8.18
C SER A 38 -3.88 -4.97 7.93
N ASN A 39 -4.21 -5.29 6.67
CA ASN A 39 -4.86 -6.56 6.33
C ASN A 39 -3.92 -7.76 6.50
N MET A 40 -2.63 -7.59 6.21
CA MET A 40 -1.64 -8.66 6.34
C MET A 40 -1.04 -8.77 7.75
N VAL A 41 -1.35 -7.82 8.65
CA VAL A 41 -0.72 -7.69 9.97
C VAL A 41 0.81 -7.63 9.84
N ALA A 42 1.27 -6.86 8.85
CA ALA A 42 2.69 -6.69 8.55
C ALA A 42 3.23 -5.45 9.30
N GLU A 43 4.42 -5.58 9.86
CA GLU A 43 5.13 -4.45 10.49
C GLU A 43 5.61 -3.42 9.46
N VAL A 44 5.87 -3.87 8.22
CA VAL A 44 6.33 -3.03 7.12
C VAL A 44 5.61 -3.39 5.83
N CYS A 45 5.16 -2.39 5.08
CA CYS A 45 4.77 -2.48 3.68
C CYS A 45 5.42 -1.33 2.91
N SER A 46 6.05 -1.62 1.78
CA SER A 46 6.81 -0.65 0.99
C SER A 46 6.52 -0.84 -0.50
N LEU A 47 6.31 0.28 -1.19
CA LEU A 47 6.10 0.32 -2.63
C LEU A 47 7.33 0.94 -3.29
N TYR A 48 7.93 0.20 -4.22
CA TYR A 48 9.07 0.65 -4.99
C TYR A 48 8.73 0.77 -6.46
N VAL A 49 9.24 1.82 -7.10
CA VAL A 49 9.19 1.98 -8.56
C VAL A 49 10.57 1.69 -9.11
N LEU A 50 10.62 0.82 -10.14
CA LEU A 50 11.84 0.59 -10.90
C LEU A 50 12.03 1.73 -11.89
N ARG A 51 13.16 2.42 -11.78
CA ARG A 51 13.56 3.50 -12.68
C ARG A 51 14.41 3.00 -13.85
N ASP A 52 14.56 3.88 -14.84
CA ASP A 52 15.35 3.63 -16.05
C ASP A 52 16.84 3.35 -15.76
N ASP A 53 17.37 3.88 -14.65
CA ASP A 53 18.71 3.60 -14.16
C ASP A 53 18.82 2.29 -13.35
N SER A 54 17.78 1.45 -13.40
CA SER A 54 17.68 0.17 -12.69
C SER A 54 17.70 0.27 -11.16
N VAL A 55 17.40 1.46 -10.61
CA VAL A 55 17.27 1.68 -9.17
C VAL A 55 15.82 1.51 -8.74
N LEU A 56 15.61 0.89 -7.57
CA LEU A 56 14.32 0.86 -6.89
C LEU A 56 14.21 2.09 -6.00
N GLU A 57 13.33 3.01 -6.36
CA GLU A 57 13.03 4.21 -5.58
C GLU A 57 11.79 3.96 -4.70
N LEU A 58 11.83 4.37 -3.44
CA LEU A 58 10.74 4.13 -2.49
C LEU A 58 9.66 5.20 -2.70
N TYR A 59 8.46 4.80 -3.11
CA TYR A 59 7.38 5.76 -3.41
C TYR A 59 6.27 5.79 -2.36
N ALA A 60 6.15 4.76 -1.51
CA ALA A 60 5.25 4.80 -0.35
C ALA A 60 5.70 3.76 0.67
N THR A 61 5.46 4.04 1.94
CA THR A 61 5.74 3.08 3.02
C THR A 61 4.79 3.20 4.19
N GLU A 62 4.46 2.07 4.79
CA GLU A 62 3.98 1.95 6.16
C GLU A 62 5.05 1.20 6.96
N GLY A 63 5.51 1.77 8.07
CA GLY A 63 6.49 1.15 8.98
C GLY A 63 7.97 1.48 8.75
N LEU A 64 8.37 2.01 7.58
CA LEU A 64 9.71 2.61 7.38
C LEU A 64 9.69 4.11 7.66
N ASN A 65 10.86 4.76 7.56
CA ASN A 65 10.98 6.21 7.68
C ASN A 65 10.20 6.91 6.54
N PRO A 66 9.13 7.67 6.83
CA PRO A 66 8.34 8.33 5.80
C PRO A 66 9.12 9.39 5.03
N ASN A 67 10.14 9.99 5.65
CA ASN A 67 11.01 10.98 5.00
C ASN A 67 12.00 10.36 4.00
N ALA A 68 12.03 9.03 3.86
CA ALA A 68 12.81 8.32 2.85
C ALA A 68 12.01 8.00 1.58
N VAL A 69 10.73 8.42 1.52
CA VAL A 69 9.95 8.35 0.28
C VAL A 69 10.53 9.37 -0.70
N HIS A 70 10.91 8.85 -1.88
CA HIS A 70 11.76 9.39 -2.94
C HIS A 70 13.27 9.25 -2.67
#